data_AF-A0A6I4MWB4-F1
#
_entry.id   AF-A0A6I4MWB4-F1
#
_cell.length_a   1.000
_cell.length_b   1.000
_cell.length_c   1.000
_cell.angle_alpha   90.00
_cell.angle_beta   90.00
_cell.angle_gamma   90.00
#
_symmetry.space_group_name_H-M   'P 1'
#
loop_
_entity.id
_entity.type
_entity.pdbx_description
1 polymer ?
#
loop_
_entity_poly.entity_id
_entity_poly.type
_entity_poly.pdbx_seq_one_letter_code
_entity_poly.pdbx_strand_id
1 'polypeptide(L)'
;MTASPAAKLVPPTVTQPMPQAVDISLSLTDFVSPGHWLLWVIDKICGVNPAEWLAQQLAGDWESISKFASSLKHVSEFYTEYGKGLKEGSATMLKDWEGNAATACGTYFKDFSGAVDGQAEPIKTVADECQSVAFGSWASAKAAVSGLEALLDIALMIAIEAAASAATSWTIVGPSVGMALIMSQIGIGILKWLEILGYVGMTVSAVFAFIGLVSGLLGALHGLETQQFPKTSYDNKVI
;
A
#
# COMPACT_ATOMS: atom_id res chain seq x y z
N MET A 1 10.41 -37.62 4.55
CA MET A 1 11.12 -36.37 4.89
C MET A 1 10.22 -35.23 4.47
N THR A 2 9.55 -34.59 5.43
CA THR A 2 8.70 -33.44 5.17
C THR A 2 9.58 -32.23 4.91
N ALA A 3 9.16 -31.37 3.97
CA ALA A 3 9.93 -30.19 3.59
C ALA A 3 10.20 -29.33 4.85
N SER A 4 11.43 -28.87 5.03
CA SER A 4 11.79 -28.01 6.17
C SER A 4 10.99 -26.70 6.07
N PRO A 5 10.23 -26.27 7.10
CA PRO A 5 9.50 -25.01 7.10
C PRO A 5 10.40 -23.81 6.77
N ALA A 6 11.66 -23.85 7.19
CA ALA A 6 12.66 -22.83 6.88
C ALA A 6 12.90 -22.65 5.36
N ALA A 7 12.61 -23.65 4.52
CA ALA A 7 12.72 -23.54 3.07
C ALA A 7 11.69 -22.57 2.45
N LYS A 8 10.65 -22.17 3.21
CA LYS A 8 9.67 -21.17 2.78
C LYS A 8 10.13 -19.73 3.01
N LEU A 9 11.15 -19.53 3.83
CA LEU A 9 11.73 -18.21 4.11
C LEU A 9 12.72 -17.84 3.00
N VAL A 10 12.19 -17.55 1.81
CA VAL A 10 12.93 -17.16 0.61
C VAL A 10 13.07 -15.63 0.59
N PRO A 11 14.15 -15.06 0.01
CA PRO A 11 14.26 -13.62 -0.16
C PRO A 11 13.01 -13.04 -0.84
N PRO A 12 12.41 -11.97 -0.29
CA PRO A 12 11.20 -11.40 -0.84
C PRO A 12 11.46 -10.84 -2.23
N THR A 13 10.52 -11.06 -3.13
CA THR A 13 10.60 -10.57 -4.52
C THR A 13 9.52 -9.54 -4.75
N VAL A 14 9.82 -8.56 -5.60
CA VAL A 14 8.82 -7.60 -6.05
C VAL A 14 7.86 -8.34 -6.98
N THR A 15 6.59 -8.45 -6.58
CA THR A 15 5.62 -9.26 -7.33
C THR A 15 5.22 -8.61 -8.66
N GLN A 16 5.38 -7.29 -8.78
CA GLN A 16 5.16 -6.52 -10.00
C GLN A 16 6.21 -5.41 -10.09
N PRO A 17 6.85 -5.17 -11.26
CA PRO A 17 7.79 -4.08 -11.42
C PRO A 17 7.07 -2.74 -11.17
N MET A 18 7.26 -2.19 -9.97
CA MET A 18 6.76 -0.87 -9.59
C MET A 18 7.88 0.13 -9.88
N PRO A 19 7.68 1.15 -10.75
CA PRO A 19 8.65 2.23 -10.92
C PRO A 19 8.90 2.92 -9.58
N GLN A 20 10.15 3.34 -9.36
CA GLN A 20 10.54 3.92 -8.09
C GLN A 20 9.89 5.29 -7.93
N ALA A 21 9.58 5.69 -6.69
CA ALA A 21 9.09 7.04 -6.40
C ALA A 21 10.03 8.14 -6.94
N VAL A 22 11.33 7.82 -7.05
CA VAL A 22 12.34 8.69 -7.66
C VAL A 22 12.05 8.93 -9.14
N ASP A 23 11.63 7.91 -9.91
CA ASP A 23 11.31 8.04 -11.34
C ASP A 23 10.08 8.94 -11.54
N ILE A 24 9.08 8.81 -10.66
CA ILE A 24 7.89 9.68 -10.66
C ILE A 24 8.30 11.12 -10.34
N SER A 25 9.14 11.33 -9.32
CA SER A 25 9.60 12.68 -8.95
C SER A 25 10.42 13.37 -10.05
N LEU A 26 11.28 12.61 -10.75
CA LEU A 26 12.10 13.13 -11.86
C LEU A 26 11.24 13.49 -13.06
N SER A 27 10.24 12.65 -13.39
CA SER A 27 9.29 12.99 -14.45
C SER A 27 8.52 14.27 -14.12
N LEU A 28 8.13 14.47 -12.85
CA LEU A 28 7.36 15.64 -12.40
C LEU A 28 8.16 16.95 -12.50
N THR A 29 9.46 16.94 -12.24
CA THR A 29 10.30 18.14 -12.31
C THR A 29 10.49 18.69 -13.72
N ASP A 30 10.38 17.85 -14.76
CA ASP A 30 10.52 18.27 -16.16
C ASP A 30 9.33 19.09 -16.67
N PHE A 31 8.18 19.03 -15.98
CA PHE A 31 6.95 19.68 -16.41
C PHE A 31 6.86 21.18 -16.09
N VAL A 32 7.75 21.72 -15.26
CA VAL A 32 7.73 23.14 -14.89
C VAL A 32 8.62 23.94 -15.84
N SER A 33 8.09 24.26 -17.03
CA SER A 33 8.73 25.19 -17.96
C SER A 33 8.62 26.65 -17.45
N PRO A 34 9.69 27.49 -17.50
CA PRO A 34 9.70 28.85 -16.93
C PRO A 34 8.97 29.90 -17.78
N GLY A 35 7.71 29.65 -18.15
CA GLY A 35 6.86 30.66 -18.80
C GLY A 35 6.19 31.58 -17.78
N HIS A 36 6.42 32.89 -17.81
CA HIS A 36 5.79 33.85 -16.87
C HIS A 36 4.25 33.73 -16.82
N TRP A 37 3.59 33.64 -17.99
CA TRP A 37 2.15 33.47 -18.07
C TRP A 37 1.69 32.07 -17.61
N LEU A 38 2.49 31.03 -17.86
CA LEU A 38 2.20 29.67 -17.42
C LEU A 38 2.24 29.57 -15.89
N LEU A 39 3.30 30.11 -15.27
CA LEU A 39 3.44 30.16 -13.81
C LEU A 39 2.30 30.96 -13.16
N TRP A 40 1.88 32.07 -13.79
CA TRP A 40 0.72 32.84 -13.33
C TRP A 40 -0.58 32.01 -13.37
N VAL A 41 -0.84 31.26 -14.44
CA VAL A 41 -2.02 30.41 -14.54
C VAL A 41 -1.97 29.26 -13.52
N ILE A 42 -0.82 28.60 -13.37
CA ILE A 42 -0.63 27.52 -12.40
C ILE A 42 -0.88 28.03 -10.97
N ASP A 43 -0.37 29.21 -10.62
CA ASP A 43 -0.65 29.86 -9.34
C ASP A 43 -2.15 30.14 -9.15
N LYS A 44 -2.86 30.56 -10.21
CA LYS A 44 -4.32 30.79 -10.14
C LYS A 44 -5.17 29.52 -10.02
N ILE A 45 -4.73 28.42 -10.60
CA ILE A 45 -5.48 27.15 -10.56
C ILE A 45 -5.15 26.35 -9.31
N CYS A 46 -3.86 26.18 -9.01
CA CYS A 46 -3.37 25.25 -7.98
C CYS A 46 -2.97 25.96 -6.68
N GLY A 47 -2.54 27.23 -6.74
CA GLY A 47 -2.02 27.98 -5.59
C GLY A 47 -0.68 27.48 -5.03
N VAL A 48 -0.13 26.41 -5.61
CA VAL A 48 1.16 25.79 -5.30
C VAL A 48 1.78 25.28 -6.59
N ASN A 49 3.05 24.88 -6.55
CA ASN A 49 3.65 24.09 -7.63
C ASN A 49 3.07 22.67 -7.61
N PRO A 50 2.17 22.30 -8.55
CA PRO A 50 1.41 21.06 -8.46
C PRO A 50 2.29 19.82 -8.67
N ALA A 51 3.36 19.94 -9.46
CA ALA A 51 4.32 18.86 -9.69
C ALA A 51 5.14 18.55 -8.45
N GLU A 52 5.66 19.60 -7.80
CA GLU A 52 6.42 19.46 -6.56
C GLU A 52 5.54 18.97 -5.41
N TRP A 53 4.31 19.49 -5.30
CA TRP A 53 3.35 19.03 -4.29
C TRP A 53 3.00 17.55 -4.48
N LEU A 54 2.70 17.12 -5.71
CA LEU A 54 2.42 15.71 -6.00
C LEU A 54 3.62 14.82 -5.73
N ALA A 55 4.82 15.26 -6.10
CA ALA A 55 6.04 14.54 -5.78
C ALA A 55 6.18 14.36 -4.26
N GLN A 56 5.99 15.41 -3.45
CA GLN A 56 6.06 15.30 -1.99
C GLN A 56 5.01 14.35 -1.41
N GLN A 57 3.78 14.33 -1.95
CA GLN A 57 2.72 13.46 -1.43
C GLN A 57 2.83 12.00 -1.90
N LEU A 58 3.41 11.76 -3.08
CA LEU A 58 3.41 10.43 -3.72
C LEU A 58 4.81 9.78 -3.82
N ALA A 59 5.87 10.45 -3.34
CA ALA A 59 7.24 9.93 -3.30
C ALA A 59 7.48 8.75 -2.32
N GLY A 60 6.44 8.00 -1.95
CA GLY A 60 6.56 6.80 -1.12
C GLY A 60 7.31 5.65 -1.81
N ASP A 61 8.10 4.89 -1.06
CA ASP A 61 8.76 3.67 -1.55
C ASP A 61 7.76 2.49 -1.61
N TRP A 62 6.92 2.51 -2.64
CA TRP A 62 5.91 1.48 -2.89
C TRP A 62 6.53 0.10 -3.19
N GLU A 63 7.77 0.09 -3.71
CA GLU A 63 8.53 -1.14 -3.96
C GLU A 63 8.89 -1.83 -2.64
N SER A 64 9.39 -1.08 -1.65
CA SER A 64 9.67 -1.61 -0.32
C SER A 64 8.42 -2.12 0.39
N ILE A 65 7.27 -1.44 0.22
CA ILE A 65 5.99 -1.91 0.76
C ILE A 65 5.57 -3.23 0.09
N SER A 66 5.75 -3.36 -1.23
CA SER A 66 5.47 -4.61 -1.95
C SER A 66 6.40 -5.75 -1.50
N LYS A 67 7.69 -5.48 -1.28
CA LYS A 67 8.65 -6.45 -0.71
C LYS A 67 8.23 -6.89 0.69
N PHE A 68 7.78 -5.96 1.52
CA PHE A 68 7.27 -6.27 2.85
C PHE A 68 6.06 -7.21 2.78
N ALA A 69 5.09 -6.94 1.91
CA ALA A 69 3.96 -7.84 1.67
C ALA A 69 4.41 -9.24 1.23
N SER A 70 5.36 -9.35 0.31
CA SER A 70 5.93 -10.64 -0.10
C SER A 70 6.58 -11.39 1.06
N SER A 71 7.29 -10.68 1.95
CA SER A 71 7.92 -11.29 3.12
C SER A 71 6.88 -11.86 4.10
N LEU A 72 5.77 -11.15 4.32
CA LEU A 72 4.67 -11.63 5.17
C LEU A 72 4.01 -12.89 4.60
N LYS A 73 3.89 -13.01 3.27
CA LYS A 73 3.39 -14.25 2.64
C LYS A 73 4.29 -15.45 2.96
N HIS A 74 5.60 -15.29 2.83
CA HIS A 74 6.56 -16.34 3.19
C HIS A 74 6.50 -16.71 4.67
N VAL A 75 6.26 -15.75 5.56
CA VAL A 75 6.04 -16.00 6.99
C VAL A 75 4.75 -16.80 7.24
N SER A 76 3.65 -16.45 6.57
CA SER A 76 2.39 -17.22 6.65
C SER A 76 2.56 -18.67 6.16
N GLU A 77 3.28 -18.86 5.05
CA GLU A 77 3.61 -20.19 4.52
C GLU A 77 4.49 -20.98 5.50
N PHE A 78 5.46 -20.33 6.14
CA PHE A 78 6.27 -20.94 7.20
C PHE A 78 5.40 -21.46 8.35
N TYR A 79 4.48 -20.64 8.87
CA TYR A 79 3.59 -21.06 9.97
C TYR A 79 2.72 -22.25 9.58
N THR A 80 2.22 -22.27 8.34
CA THR A 80 1.42 -23.37 7.80
C THR A 80 2.22 -24.69 7.73
N GLU A 81 3.44 -24.66 7.20
CA GLU A 81 4.30 -25.84 7.12
C GLU A 81 4.79 -26.29 8.51
N TYR A 82 5.04 -25.34 9.42
CA TYR A 82 5.45 -25.64 10.79
C TYR A 82 4.32 -26.33 11.57
N GLY A 83 3.09 -25.83 11.47
CA GLY A 83 1.91 -26.45 12.09
C GLY A 83 1.65 -27.86 11.54
N LYS A 84 1.80 -28.06 10.23
CA LYS A 84 1.74 -29.38 9.60
C LYS A 84 2.82 -30.33 10.13
N GLY A 85 4.07 -29.86 10.20
CA GLY A 85 5.19 -30.65 10.72
C GLY A 85 4.98 -31.08 12.18
N LEU A 86 4.41 -30.20 13.02
CA LEU A 86 4.04 -30.51 14.40
C LEU A 86 2.97 -31.61 14.48
N LYS A 87 1.94 -31.56 13.62
CA LYS A 87 0.88 -32.58 13.56
C LYS A 87 1.43 -33.94 13.13
N GLU A 88 2.26 -33.96 12.09
CA GLU A 88 2.85 -35.20 11.58
C GLU A 88 3.85 -35.81 12.57
N GLY A 89 4.68 -34.96 13.20
CA GLY A 89 5.63 -35.38 14.24
C GLY A 89 4.94 -35.92 15.48
N SER A 90 3.92 -35.22 15.99
CA SER A 90 3.14 -35.68 17.15
C SER A 90 2.37 -36.97 16.84
N ALA A 91 1.75 -37.10 15.66
CA ALA A 91 1.08 -38.33 15.25
C ALA A 91 2.05 -39.53 15.17
N THR A 92 3.28 -39.31 14.69
CA THR A 92 4.32 -40.34 14.64
C THR A 92 4.77 -40.76 16.04
N MET A 93 4.99 -39.78 16.93
CA MET A 93 5.41 -40.03 18.32
C MET A 93 4.33 -40.77 19.12
N LEU A 94 3.05 -40.44 18.93
CA LEU A 94 1.93 -41.02 19.67
C LEU A 94 1.46 -42.37 19.09
N LYS A 95 2.02 -42.81 17.96
CA LYS A 95 1.62 -44.06 17.31
C LYS A 95 1.86 -45.28 18.20
N ASP A 96 3.01 -45.30 18.87
CA ASP A 96 3.45 -46.44 19.69
C ASP A 96 3.51 -46.09 21.19
N TRP A 97 3.12 -44.85 21.56
CA TRP A 97 3.11 -44.37 22.94
C TRP A 97 1.68 -44.22 23.45
N GLU A 98 1.31 -45.04 24.45
CA GLU A 98 -0.02 -45.03 25.07
C GLU A 98 0.04 -44.68 26.57
N GLY A 99 -1.08 -44.20 27.12
CA GLY A 99 -1.23 -43.87 28.55
C GLY A 99 -1.65 -42.43 28.80
N ASN A 100 -1.85 -42.06 30.07
CA ASN A 100 -2.30 -40.72 30.46
C ASN A 100 -1.33 -39.62 29.98
N ALA A 101 -0.02 -39.89 30.05
CA ALA A 101 1.01 -39.00 29.54
C ALA A 101 0.94 -38.80 28.02
N ALA A 102 0.69 -39.88 27.25
CA ALA A 102 0.53 -39.79 25.81
C ALA A 102 -0.72 -38.97 25.43
N THR A 103 -1.84 -39.17 26.13
CA THR A 103 -3.06 -38.39 25.92
C THR A 103 -2.83 -36.90 26.22
N ALA A 104 -2.20 -36.56 27.35
CA ALA A 104 -1.90 -35.18 27.71
C ALA A 104 -0.96 -34.52 26.69
N CYS A 105 0.06 -35.25 26.23
CA CYS A 105 0.99 -34.80 25.21
C CYS A 105 0.30 -34.56 23.85
N GLY A 106 -0.59 -35.46 23.45
CA GLY A 106 -1.39 -35.32 22.23
C GLY A 106 -2.32 -34.11 22.24
N THR A 107 -2.98 -33.85 23.37
CA THR A 107 -3.80 -32.63 23.52
C THR A 107 -2.93 -31.38 23.41
N TYR A 108 -1.78 -31.33 24.09
CA TYR A 108 -0.85 -30.19 24.00
C TYR A 108 -0.40 -29.92 22.57
N PHE A 109 0.07 -30.92 21.82
CA PHE A 109 0.53 -30.72 20.45
C PHE A 109 -0.61 -30.40 19.48
N LYS A 110 -1.81 -30.91 19.73
CA LYS A 110 -3.01 -30.52 18.98
C LYS A 110 -3.32 -29.03 19.19
N ASP A 111 -3.34 -28.57 20.43
CA ASP A 111 -3.63 -27.17 20.75
C ASP A 111 -2.51 -26.25 20.27
N PHE A 112 -1.25 -26.66 20.41
CA PHE A 112 -0.10 -25.91 19.92
C PHE A 112 -0.08 -25.79 18.39
N SER A 113 -0.29 -26.90 17.66
CA SER A 113 -0.38 -26.86 16.19
C SER A 113 -1.59 -26.04 15.72
N GLY A 114 -2.71 -26.08 16.44
CA GLY A 114 -3.86 -25.22 16.17
C GLY A 114 -3.56 -23.72 16.36
N ALA A 115 -2.83 -23.37 17.43
CA ALA A 115 -2.42 -21.98 17.69
C ALA A 115 -1.39 -21.46 16.67
N VAL A 116 -0.50 -22.34 16.17
CA VAL A 116 0.44 -22.04 15.09
C VAL A 116 -0.29 -21.82 13.77
N ASP A 117 -1.20 -22.72 13.39
CA ASP A 117 -2.01 -22.58 12.16
C ASP A 117 -2.89 -21.33 12.20
N GLY A 118 -3.44 -21.00 13.37
CA GLY A 118 -4.28 -19.82 13.57
C GLY A 118 -3.58 -18.48 13.31
N GLN A 119 -2.24 -18.46 13.23
CA GLN A 119 -1.47 -17.25 12.88
C GLN A 119 -1.30 -17.07 11.37
N ALA A 120 -1.36 -18.15 10.60
CA ALA A 120 -1.05 -18.11 9.17
C ALA A 120 -2.06 -17.25 8.39
N GLU A 121 -3.35 -17.40 8.66
CA GLU A 121 -4.41 -16.68 7.95
C GLU A 121 -4.38 -15.16 8.24
N PRO A 122 -4.34 -14.68 9.50
CA PRO A 122 -4.22 -13.24 9.78
C PRO A 122 -2.99 -12.60 9.11
N ILE A 123 -1.83 -13.27 9.16
CA ILE A 123 -0.59 -12.75 8.53
C ILE A 123 -0.76 -12.68 7.01
N LYS A 124 -1.40 -13.68 6.40
CA LYS A 124 -1.70 -13.69 4.96
C LYS A 124 -2.62 -12.54 4.57
N THR A 125 -3.69 -12.30 5.34
CA THR A 125 -4.62 -11.19 5.11
C THR A 125 -3.90 -9.85 5.17
N VAL A 126 -3.03 -9.63 6.18
CA VAL A 126 -2.20 -8.40 6.22
C VAL A 126 -1.30 -8.29 5.00
N ALA A 127 -0.72 -9.39 4.54
CA ALA A 127 0.14 -9.40 3.36
C ALA A 127 -0.63 -9.01 2.08
N ASP A 128 -1.82 -9.57 1.88
CA ASP A 128 -2.66 -9.30 0.71
C ASP A 128 -3.17 -7.85 0.71
N GLU A 129 -3.58 -7.33 1.87
CA GLU A 129 -4.02 -5.94 2.01
C GLU A 129 -2.86 -4.95 1.83
N CYS A 130 -1.67 -5.26 2.37
CA CYS A 130 -0.48 -4.45 2.17
C CYS A 130 -0.12 -4.36 0.67
N GLN A 131 -0.25 -5.47 -0.05
CA GLN A 131 -0.04 -5.50 -1.50
C GLN A 131 -1.11 -4.71 -2.26
N SER A 132 -2.38 -4.81 -1.85
CA SER A 132 -3.49 -4.05 -2.42
C SER A 132 -3.28 -2.54 -2.25
N VAL A 133 -2.88 -2.10 -1.06
CA VAL A 133 -2.56 -0.69 -0.78
C VAL A 133 -1.38 -0.22 -1.60
N ALA A 134 -0.29 -1.00 -1.70
CA ALA A 134 0.86 -0.62 -2.51
C ALA A 134 0.48 -0.41 -3.99
N PHE A 135 -0.29 -1.34 -4.56
CA PHE A 135 -0.75 -1.24 -5.94
C PHE A 135 -1.75 -0.10 -6.14
N GLY A 136 -2.73 0.05 -5.24
CA GLY A 136 -3.73 1.12 -5.30
C GLY A 136 -3.12 2.51 -5.19
N SER A 137 -2.11 2.67 -4.32
CA SER A 137 -1.37 3.92 -4.16
C SER A 137 -0.57 4.25 -5.42
N TRP A 138 0.09 3.26 -6.01
CA TRP A 138 0.79 3.42 -7.29
C TRP A 138 -0.15 3.79 -8.45
N ALA A 139 -1.30 3.11 -8.57
CA ALA A 139 -2.27 3.38 -9.62
C ALA A 139 -2.86 4.79 -9.48
N SER A 140 -3.14 5.20 -8.24
CA SER A 140 -3.59 6.56 -7.91
C SER A 140 -2.53 7.61 -8.23
N ALA A 141 -1.25 7.31 -7.95
CA ALA A 141 -0.14 8.19 -8.30
C ALA A 141 -0.05 8.39 -9.82
N LYS A 142 -0.15 7.32 -10.60
CA LYS A 142 -0.17 7.41 -12.07
C LYS A 142 -1.36 8.20 -12.60
N ALA A 143 -2.54 8.02 -12.02
CA ALA A 143 -3.73 8.78 -12.37
C ALA A 143 -3.54 10.28 -12.05
N ALA A 144 -2.91 10.60 -10.91
CA ALA A 144 -2.58 11.97 -10.53
C ALA A 144 -1.57 12.62 -11.49
N VAL A 145 -0.52 11.88 -11.92
CA VAL A 145 0.43 12.36 -12.93
C VAL A 145 -0.26 12.61 -14.27
N SER A 146 -1.10 11.69 -14.74
CA SER A 146 -1.85 11.87 -15.99
C SER A 146 -2.82 13.06 -15.91
N GLY A 147 -3.44 13.26 -14.73
CA GLY A 147 -4.28 14.42 -14.46
C GLY A 147 -3.47 15.72 -14.47
N LEU A 148 -2.25 15.70 -13.95
CA LEU A 148 -1.33 16.85 -13.97
C LEU A 148 -0.96 17.24 -15.41
N GLU A 149 -0.66 16.27 -16.27
CA GLU A 149 -0.39 16.52 -17.70
C GLU A 149 -1.58 17.24 -18.36
N ALA A 150 -2.80 16.75 -18.14
CA ALA A 150 -4.01 17.39 -18.64
C ALA A 150 -4.24 18.80 -18.06
N LEU A 151 -3.89 19.01 -16.79
CA LEU A 151 -3.95 20.33 -16.15
C LEU A 151 -2.95 21.30 -16.76
N LEU A 152 -1.73 20.84 -17.08
CA LEU A 152 -0.70 21.66 -17.71
C LEU A 152 -1.07 22.03 -19.15
N ASP A 153 -1.72 21.15 -19.90
CA ASP A 153 -2.25 21.49 -21.22
C ASP A 153 -3.30 22.61 -21.15
N ILE A 154 -4.21 22.53 -20.18
CA ILE A 154 -5.18 23.60 -19.92
C ILE A 154 -4.45 24.89 -19.51
N ALA A 155 -3.46 24.79 -18.62
CA ALA A 155 -2.70 25.94 -18.16
C ALA A 155 -1.92 26.63 -19.30
N LEU A 156 -1.37 25.84 -20.23
CA LEU A 156 -0.67 26.33 -21.42
C LEU A 156 -1.62 27.04 -22.39
N MET A 157 -2.82 26.49 -22.61
CA MET A 157 -3.86 27.13 -23.42
C MET A 157 -4.23 28.49 -22.85
N ILE A 158 -4.52 28.56 -21.55
CA ILE A 158 -4.85 29.81 -20.86
C ILE A 158 -3.68 30.80 -20.92
N ALA A 159 -2.44 30.34 -20.77
CA ALA A 159 -1.27 31.20 -20.82
C ALA A 159 -1.08 31.84 -22.19
N ILE A 160 -1.33 31.09 -23.28
CA ILE A 160 -1.30 31.61 -24.65
C ILE A 160 -2.42 32.63 -24.87
N GLU A 161 -3.64 32.33 -24.41
CA GLU A 161 -4.79 33.25 -24.53
C GLU A 161 -4.61 34.53 -23.71
N ALA A 162 -4.05 34.43 -22.51
CA ALA A 162 -3.72 35.56 -21.66
C ALA A 162 -2.63 36.44 -22.30
N ALA A 163 -1.58 35.84 -22.84
CA ALA A 163 -0.53 36.56 -23.56
C ALA A 163 -1.08 37.27 -24.81
N ALA A 164 -1.94 36.60 -25.58
CA ALA A 164 -2.58 37.17 -26.77
C ALA A 164 -3.55 38.31 -26.40
N SER A 165 -4.31 38.16 -25.33
CA SER A 165 -5.22 39.20 -24.81
C SER A 165 -4.45 40.42 -24.30
N ALA A 166 -3.32 40.21 -23.62
CA ALA A 166 -2.44 41.29 -23.21
C ALA A 166 -1.84 42.03 -24.42
N ALA A 167 -1.43 41.31 -25.47
CA ALA A 167 -0.89 41.89 -26.70
C ALA A 167 -1.95 42.64 -27.54
N THR A 168 -3.22 42.27 -27.44
CA THR A 168 -4.35 42.89 -28.16
C THR A 168 -5.14 43.89 -27.32
N SER A 169 -4.72 44.13 -26.07
CA SER A 169 -5.38 45.01 -25.10
C SER A 169 -5.51 46.48 -25.52
N TRP A 170 -4.72 46.91 -26.50
CA TRP A 170 -4.83 48.23 -27.15
C TRP A 170 -6.04 48.35 -28.09
N THR A 171 -6.65 47.22 -28.48
CA THR A 171 -7.91 47.18 -29.23
C THR A 171 -9.06 47.08 -28.23
N ILE A 172 -9.96 48.07 -28.20
CA ILE A 172 -11.04 48.26 -27.20
C ILE A 172 -11.97 47.02 -27.04
N VAL A 173 -12.00 46.12 -28.03
CA VAL A 173 -12.86 44.93 -28.07
C VAL A 173 -12.18 43.66 -27.53
N GLY A 174 -10.85 43.60 -27.51
CA GLY A 174 -10.07 42.43 -27.08
C GLY A 174 -10.18 42.06 -25.59
N PRO A 175 -10.19 43.01 -24.63
CA PRO A 175 -10.13 42.69 -23.21
C PRO A 175 -11.38 42.01 -22.64
N SER A 176 -12.59 42.30 -23.15
CA SER A 176 -13.83 41.86 -22.51
C SER A 176 -14.24 40.43 -22.86
N VAL A 177 -14.03 40.01 -24.11
CA VAL A 177 -14.36 38.64 -24.57
C VAL A 177 -13.28 37.65 -24.15
N GLY A 178 -12.01 38.02 -24.24
CA GLY A 178 -10.88 37.17 -23.84
C GLY A 178 -10.92 36.81 -22.35
N MET A 179 -11.28 37.77 -21.48
CA MET A 179 -11.33 37.52 -20.04
C MET A 179 -12.43 36.52 -19.64
N ALA A 180 -13.59 36.53 -20.30
CA ALA A 180 -14.66 35.58 -19.99
C ALA A 180 -14.27 34.13 -20.33
N LEU A 181 -13.57 33.94 -21.46
CA LEU A 181 -13.07 32.62 -21.88
C LEU A 181 -11.98 32.12 -20.93
N ILE A 182 -11.02 32.99 -20.57
CA ILE A 182 -9.95 32.68 -19.61
C ILE A 182 -10.53 32.25 -18.26
N MET A 183 -11.53 32.96 -17.73
CA MET A 183 -12.15 32.62 -16.44
C MET A 183 -12.88 31.27 -16.50
N SER A 184 -13.54 30.94 -17.62
CA SER A 184 -14.17 29.63 -17.80
C SER A 184 -13.14 28.50 -17.80
N GLN A 185 -12.01 28.68 -18.48
CA GLN A 185 -10.94 27.68 -18.55
C GLN A 185 -10.23 27.50 -17.19
N ILE A 186 -10.01 28.58 -16.44
CA ILE A 186 -9.52 28.50 -15.06
C ILE A 186 -10.46 27.66 -14.19
N GLY A 187 -11.79 27.83 -14.34
CA GLY A 187 -12.77 27.01 -13.63
C GLY A 187 -12.63 25.52 -13.93
N ILE A 188 -12.45 25.14 -15.20
CA ILE A 188 -12.21 23.74 -15.61
C ILE A 188 -10.87 23.23 -15.03
N GLY A 189 -9.83 24.07 -15.04
CA GLY A 189 -8.54 23.75 -14.43
C GLY A 189 -8.64 23.46 -12.93
N ILE A 190 -9.43 24.25 -12.20
CA ILE A 190 -9.67 24.04 -10.76
C ILE A 190 -10.38 22.71 -10.52
N LEU A 191 -11.40 22.37 -11.33
CA LEU A 191 -12.08 21.08 -11.22
C LEU A 191 -11.12 19.90 -11.46
N LYS A 192 -10.20 20.03 -12.42
CA LYS A 192 -9.15 19.03 -12.64
C LYS A 192 -8.16 18.94 -11.48
N TRP A 193 -7.78 20.06 -10.88
CA TRP A 193 -6.96 20.06 -9.68
C TRP A 193 -7.66 19.32 -8.52
N LEU A 194 -8.96 19.55 -8.32
CA LEU A 194 -9.74 18.84 -7.30
C LEU A 194 -9.84 17.33 -7.57
N GLU A 195 -9.93 16.91 -8.83
CA GLU A 195 -9.89 15.50 -9.21
C GLU A 195 -8.54 14.85 -8.83
N ILE A 196 -7.43 15.54 -9.10
CA ILE A 196 -6.08 15.11 -8.72
C ILE A 196 -5.96 14.96 -7.19
N LEU A 197 -6.45 15.94 -6.42
CA LEU A 197 -6.50 15.87 -4.96
C LEU A 197 -7.33 14.67 -4.47
N GLY A 198 -8.39 14.30 -5.20
CA GLY A 198 -9.20 13.12 -4.93
C GLY A 198 -8.41 11.81 -4.99
N TYR A 199 -7.50 11.65 -5.96
CA TYR A 199 -6.64 10.46 -6.06
C TYR A 199 -5.66 10.34 -4.89
N VAL A 200 -5.11 11.47 -4.44
CA VAL A 200 -4.25 11.50 -3.24
C VAL A 200 -5.08 11.17 -1.99
N GLY A 201 -6.28 11.72 -1.87
CA GLY A 201 -7.19 11.42 -0.76
C GLY A 201 -7.60 9.94 -0.69
N MET A 202 -7.81 9.29 -1.84
CA MET A 202 -8.10 7.86 -1.92
C MET A 202 -6.92 7.02 -1.41
N THR A 203 -5.69 7.40 -1.78
CA THR A 203 -4.47 6.75 -1.32
C THR A 203 -4.32 6.83 0.20
N VAL A 204 -4.49 8.02 0.77
CA VAL A 204 -4.44 8.24 2.22
C VAL A 204 -5.52 7.44 2.95
N SER A 205 -6.74 7.40 2.40
CA SER A 205 -7.85 6.63 2.97
C SER A 205 -7.57 5.13 2.97
N ALA A 206 -6.95 4.60 1.91
CA ALA A 206 -6.55 3.19 1.82
C ALA A 206 -5.49 2.83 2.88
N VAL A 207 -4.51 3.72 3.11
CA VAL A 207 -3.51 3.54 4.17
C VAL A 207 -4.16 3.51 5.55
N PHE A 208 -5.09 4.42 5.85
CA PHE A 208 -5.80 4.41 7.14
C PHE A 208 -6.69 3.16 7.31
N ALA A 209 -7.35 2.72 6.25
CA ALA A 209 -8.12 1.47 6.26
C ALA A 209 -7.21 0.28 6.60
N PHE A 210 -6.02 0.21 6.00
CA PHE A 210 -5.03 -0.83 6.31
C PHE A 210 -4.54 -0.78 7.75
N ILE A 211 -4.22 0.41 8.28
CA ILE A 211 -3.85 0.57 9.70
C ILE A 211 -4.97 0.08 10.62
N GLY A 212 -6.23 0.38 10.29
CA GLY A 212 -7.40 -0.10 11.02
C GLY A 212 -7.53 -1.63 10.98
N LEU A 213 -7.31 -2.23 9.82
CA LEU A 213 -7.33 -3.68 9.63
C LEU A 213 -6.23 -4.37 10.42
N VAL A 214 -4.99 -3.88 10.34
CA VAL A 214 -3.85 -4.41 11.12
C VAL A 214 -4.12 -4.29 12.61
N SER A 215 -4.65 -3.16 13.08
CA SER A 215 -4.99 -2.96 14.49
C SER A 215 -6.09 -3.93 14.95
N GLY A 216 -7.09 -4.19 14.11
CA GLY A 216 -8.15 -5.16 14.38
C GLY A 216 -7.63 -6.61 14.44
N LEU A 217 -6.78 -7.00 13.49
CA LEU A 217 -6.17 -8.34 13.47
C LEU A 217 -5.20 -8.55 14.63
N LEU A 218 -4.41 -7.53 15.00
CA LEU A 218 -3.56 -7.59 16.19
C LEU A 218 -4.39 -7.75 17.48
N GLY A 219 -5.55 -7.12 17.57
CA GLY A 219 -6.48 -7.34 18.67
C GLY A 219 -7.08 -8.75 18.71
N ALA A 220 -7.20 -9.41 17.55
CA ALA A 220 -7.71 -10.79 17.45
C ALA A 220 -6.64 -11.86 17.69
N LEU A 221 -5.36 -11.53 17.47
CA LEU A 221 -4.23 -12.41 17.72
C LEU A 221 -3.93 -12.48 19.23
N HIS A 222 -4.48 -13.47 19.91
CA HIS A 222 -3.99 -13.84 21.24
C HIS A 222 -2.60 -14.49 21.10
N GLY A 223 -1.59 -13.92 21.76
CA GLY A 223 -0.21 -14.41 21.66
C GLY A 223 -0.04 -15.87 22.10
N LEU A 224 0.99 -16.52 21.57
CA LEU A 224 1.43 -17.87 21.96
C LEU A 224 1.82 -17.98 23.44
N GLU A 225 1.91 -16.85 24.16
CA GLU A 225 2.16 -16.80 25.61
C GLU A 225 1.10 -17.55 26.44
N THR A 226 -0.09 -17.76 25.87
CA THR A 226 -1.15 -18.57 26.48
C THR A 226 -0.82 -20.07 26.48
N GLN A 227 0.07 -20.53 25.60
CA GLN A 227 0.51 -21.92 25.50
C GLN A 227 1.63 -22.21 26.48
N GLN A 228 1.27 -22.28 27.77
CA GLN A 228 2.20 -22.69 28.82
C GLN A 228 2.61 -24.15 28.65
N PHE A 229 3.90 -24.45 28.84
CA PHE A 229 4.37 -25.82 28.95
C PHE A 229 3.61 -26.56 30.07
N PRO A 230 3.35 -27.87 29.93
CA PRO A 230 2.73 -28.65 31.00
C PRO A 230 3.54 -28.48 32.29
N LYS A 231 2.93 -27.87 33.32
CA LYS A 231 3.55 -27.61 34.62
C LYS A 231 3.50 -28.82 35.57
N THR A 232 2.78 -29.86 35.19
CA THR A 232 2.50 -31.02 36.03
C THR A 232 3.51 -32.13 35.77
N SER A 233 4.03 -32.74 36.84
CA SER A 233 4.93 -33.90 36.77
C SER A 233 4.31 -35.08 36.03
N TYR A 234 5.17 -35.95 35.49
CA TYR A 234 4.84 -37.14 34.72
C TYR A 234 3.89 -38.07 35.49
N ASP A 235 2.64 -38.20 35.02
CA ASP A 235 1.65 -39.15 35.54
C ASP A 235 1.59 -40.39 34.63
N ASN A 236 2.24 -41.47 35.07
CA ASN A 236 2.23 -42.76 34.39
C ASN A 236 1.02 -43.60 34.86
N LYS A 237 0.52 -44.47 33.98
CA LYS A 237 -0.48 -45.48 34.39
C LYS A 237 0.12 -46.30 35.54
N VAL A 238 -0.48 -46.20 36.73
CA VAL A 238 -0.27 -47.17 37.80
C VAL A 238 -0.93 -48.46 37.32
N ILE A 239 -0.10 -49.46 37.01
CA ILE A 239 -0.54 -50.83 36.70
C ILE A 239 -1.01 -51.48 37.99
#